data_AF-A0A512JRP7-F1
#
_entry.id   AF-A0A512JRP7-F1
#
_cell.length_a   1.000
_cell.length_b   1.000
_cell.length_c   1.000
_cell.angle_alpha   90.00
_cell.angle_beta   90.00
_cell.angle_gamma   90.00
#
_symmetry.space_group_name_H-M   'P 1'
#
loop_
_entity.id
_entity.type
_entity.pdbx_description
1 polymer ?
#
loop_
_entity_poly.entity_id
_entity_poly.type
_entity_poly.pdbx_seq_one_letter_code
_entity_poly.pdbx_strand_id
1 'polypeptide(L)' 'MRVVALERYREERENAAWQQYTHARTEAERACDIEWGRAAGRAWRDTFQTPEQNEREREFRRVVQLRHMGYLPPGELPR' A
#
# COMPACT_ATOMS: atom_id res chain seq x y z
N MET A 1 14.85 -15.04 -27.55
CA MET A 1 13.96 -13.88 -27.40
C MET A 1 13.06 -14.11 -26.17
N ARG A 2 13.43 -13.62 -24.98
CA ARG A 2 12.68 -13.91 -23.72
C ARG A 2 12.86 -12.94 -22.54
N VAL A 3 13.78 -11.96 -22.63
CA VAL A 3 14.07 -11.00 -21.54
C VAL A 3 13.32 -9.67 -21.72
N VAL A 4 13.19 -9.19 -22.96
CA VAL A 4 12.47 -7.94 -23.32
C VAL A 4 11.00 -7.96 -22.88
N ALA A 5 10.37 -9.13 -22.79
CA ALA A 5 8.98 -9.26 -22.35
C ALA A 5 8.80 -9.05 -20.84
N LEU A 6 9.81 -9.38 -20.02
CA LEU A 6 9.74 -9.24 -18.56
C LEU A 6 9.96 -7.79 -18.12
N GLU A 7 10.91 -7.09 -18.76
CA GLU A 7 11.15 -5.66 -18.49
C GLU A 7 9.95 -4.81 -18.90
N ARG A 8 9.42 -5.04 -20.10
CA ARG A 8 8.21 -4.37 -20.57
C ARG A 8 6.99 -4.63 -19.66
N TYR A 9 6.83 -5.86 -19.18
CA TYR A 9 5.77 -6.20 -18.24
C TYR A 9 5.93 -5.50 -16.88
N ARG A 10 7.17 -5.32 -16.40
CA ARG A 10 7.45 -4.55 -15.17
C ARG A 10 7.15 -3.08 -15.37
N GLU A 11 7.60 -2.48 -16.47
CA GLU A 11 7.30 -1.09 -16.82
C GLU A 11 5.79 -0.84 -16.93
N GLU A 12 5.04 -1.75 -17.58
CA GLU A 12 3.58 -1.65 -17.69
C GLU A 12 2.89 -1.72 -16.31
N ARG A 13 3.38 -2.57 -15.40
CA ARG A 13 2.87 -2.67 -14.02
C ARG A 13 3.17 -1.42 -13.20
N GLU A 14 4.40 -0.91 -13.28
CA GLU A 14 4.81 0.32 -12.58
C GLU A 14 4.02 1.53 -13.07
N ASN A 15 3.82 1.63 -14.39
CA ASN A 15 3.07 2.73 -14.99
C ASN A 15 1.57 2.66 -14.64
N ALA A 16 0.96 1.47 -14.67
CA ALA A 16 -0.43 1.27 -14.23
C ALA A 16 -0.62 1.65 -12.76
N ALA A 17 0.34 1.30 -11.92
CA ALA A 17 0.31 1.63 -10.51
C ALA A 17 0.55 3.12 -10.23
N TRP A 18 1.44 3.76 -10.99
CA TRP A 18 1.62 5.22 -10.96
C TRP A 18 0.35 5.97 -11.37
N GLN A 19 -0.34 5.50 -12.41
CA GLN A 19 -1.63 6.06 -12.84
C GLN A 19 -2.70 5.91 -11.76
N GLN A 20 -2.77 4.76 -11.08
CA GLN A 20 -3.72 4.56 -9.97
C GLN A 20 -3.42 5.49 -8.80
N TYR A 21 -2.15 5.64 -8.42
CA TYR A 21 -1.74 6.56 -7.35
C TYR A 21 -2.09 8.01 -7.68
N THR A 22 -1.71 8.48 -8.87
CA THR A 22 -1.98 9.87 -9.29
C THR A 22 -3.47 10.17 -9.34
N HIS A 23 -4.28 9.25 -9.90
CA HIS A 23 -5.73 9.41 -9.91
C HIS A 23 -6.32 9.46 -8.48
N ALA A 24 -5.97 8.49 -7.61
CA ALA A 24 -6.46 8.46 -6.24
C ALA A 24 -6.05 9.71 -5.44
N ARG A 25 -4.86 10.25 -5.68
CA ARG A 25 -4.37 11.48 -5.06
C ARG A 25 -5.15 12.70 -5.57
N THR A 26 -5.39 12.83 -6.87
CA THR A 26 -6.17 13.92 -7.44
C THR A 26 -7.61 13.90 -6.92
N GLU A 27 -8.24 12.73 -6.82
CA GLU A 27 -9.58 12.61 -6.24
C GLU A 27 -9.59 12.91 -4.73
N ALA A 28 -8.55 12.52 -3.99
CA ALA A 28 -8.41 12.87 -2.57
C ALA A 28 -8.27 14.39 -2.35
N GLU A 29 -7.41 15.05 -3.13
CA GLU A 29 -7.21 16.50 -3.09
C GLU A 29 -8.48 17.26 -3.51
N ARG A 30 -9.23 16.73 -4.48
CA ARG A 30 -10.48 17.33 -4.96
C ARG A 30 -11.65 17.15 -3.99
N ALA A 31 -11.78 15.97 -3.39
CA ALA A 31 -12.90 15.63 -2.52
C ALA A 31 -12.70 16.08 -1.06
N CYS A 32 -11.46 16.46 -0.68
CA CYS A 32 -11.06 16.66 0.72
C CYS A 32 -11.46 15.48 1.63
N ASP A 33 -11.48 14.28 1.06
CA ASP A 33 -11.99 13.08 1.70
C ASP A 33 -10.83 12.18 2.11
N ILE A 34 -10.83 11.84 3.40
CA ILE A 34 -9.80 11.02 4.02
C ILE A 34 -9.81 9.59 3.49
N GLU A 35 -10.94 9.06 3.01
CA GLU A 35 -11.03 7.72 2.46
C GLU A 35 -10.28 7.60 1.12
N TRP A 36 -10.36 8.64 0.28
CA TRP A 36 -9.55 8.75 -0.93
C TRP A 36 -8.06 8.88 -0.61
N GLY A 37 -7.71 9.64 0.43
CA GLY A 37 -6.33 9.71 0.94
C GLY A 37 -5.80 8.34 1.41
N ARG A 38 -6.63 7.55 2.11
CA ARG A 38 -6.30 6.18 2.52
C ARG A 38 -6.12 5.26 1.32
N ALA A 39 -6.95 5.39 0.30
CA ALA A 39 -6.83 4.62 -0.94
C ALA A 39 -5.53 4.93 -1.69
N ALA A 40 -5.19 6.23 -1.85
CA ALA A 40 -3.93 6.66 -2.46
C ALA A 40 -2.71 6.13 -1.69
N GLY A 41 -2.74 6.19 -0.35
CA GLY A 41 -1.69 5.62 0.48
C GLY A 41 -1.54 4.11 0.37
N ARG A 42 -2.63 3.36 0.15
CA ARG A 42 -2.57 1.91 -0.13
C ARG A 42 -1.94 1.64 -1.50
N ALA A 43 -2.39 2.33 -2.55
CA ALA A 43 -1.83 2.19 -3.89
C ALA A 43 -0.32 2.51 -3.92
N TRP A 44 0.11 3.56 -3.22
CA TRP A 44 1.53 3.89 -3.10
C TRP A 44 2.35 2.76 -2.47
N ARG A 45 1.88 2.21 -1.34
CA ARG A 45 2.59 1.15 -0.62
C ARG A 45 2.71 -0.12 -1.44
N ASP A 46 1.62 -0.59 -2.04
CA ASP A 46 1.62 -1.83 -2.83
C ASP A 46 2.56 -1.75 -4.05
N THR A 47 2.86 -0.54 -4.51
CA THR A 47 3.67 -0.29 -5.70
C THR A 47 5.14 -0.05 -5.39
N PHE A 48 5.42 0.73 -4.35
CA PHE A 48 6.75 1.29 -4.11
C PHE A 48 7.43 0.75 -2.85
N GLN A 49 6.72 0.02 -1.98
CA GLN A 49 7.37 -0.65 -0.85
C GLN A 49 8.03 -1.96 -1.29
N THR A 50 9.20 -2.26 -0.71
CA THR A 50 9.83 -3.56 -0.90
C THR A 50 8.93 -4.68 -0.36
N PRO A 51 9.08 -5.92 -0.83
CA PRO A 51 8.35 -7.06 -0.28
C PRO A 51 8.45 -7.18 1.25
N GLU A 52 9.64 -6.91 1.83
CA GLU A 52 9.83 -6.94 3.29
C GLU A 52 9.06 -5.82 4.00
N GLN A 53 8.99 -4.62 3.42
CA GLN A 53 8.22 -3.51 3.96
C GLN A 53 6.72 -3.79 3.92
N ASN A 54 6.23 -4.42 2.84
CA ASN A 54 4.84 -4.85 2.72
C ASN A 54 4.48 -5.96 3.73
N GLU A 55 5.41 -6.88 4.00
CA GLU A 55 5.20 -7.93 4.99
C GLU A 55 5.14 -7.38 6.41
N ARG A 56 6.05 -6.47 6.78
CA ARG A 56 6.00 -5.75 8.07
C ARG A 56 4.71 -4.96 8.27
N GLU A 57 4.23 -4.28 7.23
CA GLU A 57 2.96 -3.53 7.29
C GLU A 57 1.77 -4.49 7.52
N ARG A 58 1.75 -5.65 6.87
CA ARG A 58 0.70 -6.66 7.10
C ARG A 58 0.74 -7.21 8.53
N GLU A 59 1.94 -7.50 9.03
CA GLU A 59 2.14 -7.94 10.41
C GLU A 59 1.67 -6.88 11.41
N PHE A 60 2.04 -5.61 11.20
CA PHE A 60 1.59 -4.48 12.00
C PHE A 60 0.06 -4.39 12.03
N ARG A 61 -0.60 -4.43 10.86
CA ARG A 61 -2.08 -4.38 10.78
C ARG A 61 -2.73 -5.55 11.50
N ARG A 62 -2.17 -6.76 11.37
CA ARG A 62 -2.67 -7.95 12.08
C ARG A 62 -2.55 -7.79 13.59
N VAL A 63 -1.41 -7.28 14.09
CA VAL A 63 -1.21 -7.02 15.53
C VAL A 63 -2.21 -5.97 16.04
N VAL A 64 -2.40 -4.87 15.31
CA VAL A 64 -3.38 -3.83 15.67
C VAL A 64 -4.80 -4.41 15.72
N GLN A 65 -5.20 -5.22 14.73
CA GLN A 65 -6.51 -5.86 14.69
C GLN A 65 -6.72 -6.82 15.87
N LEU A 66 -5.75 -7.70 16.15
CA LEU A 66 -5.81 -8.63 17.27
C LEU A 66 -5.91 -7.90 18.62
N ARG A 67 -5.21 -6.77 18.77
CA ARG A 67 -5.34 -5.91 19.94
C ARG A 67 -6.73 -5.27 20.04
N HIS A 68 -7.29 -4.77 18.94
CA HIS A 68 -8.64 -4.20 18.94
C HIS A 68 -9.70 -5.22 19.35
N MET A 69 -9.51 -6.49 18.97
CA MET A 69 -10.38 -7.61 19.37
C MET A 69 -10.13 -8.12 20.81
N GLY A 70 -9.19 -7.53 21.55
CA GLY A 70 -8.88 -7.92 22.93
C GLY A 70 -8.02 -9.18 23.08
N TYR A 71 -7.47 -9.73 21.99
CA TYR A 71 -6.59 -10.91 22.01
C TYR A 71 -5.15 -10.59 22.42
N LEU A 72 -4.76 -9.31 22.45
CA LEU A 72 -3.44 -8.85 22.86
C LEU A 72 -3.53 -7.79 23.95
N PRO A 73 -2.65 -7.81 24.96
CA PRO A 73 -2.63 -6.80 26.01
C PRO A 73 -2.28 -5.41 25.44
N PRO A 74 -2.74 -4.32 26.10
CA PRO A 74 -2.30 -2.97 25.78
C PRO A 74 -0.80 -2.86 26.11
N GLY A 75 0.02 -2.66 25.08
CA GLY A 75 1.47 -2.45 25.17
C GLY A 75 1.95 -1.61 24.00
N GLU A 76 3.25 -1.43 23.81
CA GLU A 76 3.73 -0.73 22.61
C GLU A 76 3.43 -1.54 21.34
N LEU A 77 3.16 -0.85 20.23
CA LEU A 77 3.07 -1.50 18.92
C LEU A 77 4.49 -1.69 18.36
N PRO A 78 4.77 -2.76 17.61
CA PRO A 78 6.05 -2.92 16.94
C PRO A 78 6.30 -1.71 16.01
N ARG A 79 7.53 -1.16 16.07
CA ARG A 79 7.99 -0.04 15.23
C ARG A 79 8.45 -0.52 13.86
#